data_AF-A0A3D3UXA7-F1
#
_entry.id   AF-A0A3D3UXA7-F1
#
_cell.length_a   1.000
_cell.length_b   1.000
_cell.length_c   1.000
_cell.angle_alpha   90.00
_cell.angle_beta   90.00
_cell.angle_gamma   90.00
#
_symmetry.space_group_name_H-M   'P 1'
#
loop_
_entity.id
_entity.type
_entity.pdbx_description
1 polymer ?
#
loop_
_entity_poly.entity_id
_entity_poly.type
_entity_poly.pdbx_seq_one_letter_code
_entity_poly.pdbx_strand_id
1 'polypeptide(L)'
;MIVHSREAFDETIDILEQFIRLKGRLKGVVFHCFSGSARQARIVLDHGFYISFTGVVTFRNAEKTRQAAKAVPTDRLMLETDCPYMSPAPMRKQKINEPALMVHTASYLAELKEMDPADFARSVTAASKSFFGLP
;
A
#
# COMPACT_ATOMS: atom_id res chain seq x y z
N MET A 1 -6.34 -1.04 -12.33
CA MET A 1 -6.50 0.39 -12.02
C MET A 1 -5.66 0.72 -10.80
N ILE A 2 -4.87 1.79 -10.89
CA ILE A 2 -4.03 2.30 -9.80
C ILE A 2 -4.69 3.61 -9.36
N VAL A 3 -5.21 3.65 -8.13
CA VAL A 3 -6.00 4.76 -7.60
C VAL A 3 -5.11 5.63 -6.73
N HIS A 4 -5.00 6.90 -7.10
CA HIS A 4 -4.49 7.95 -6.23
C HIS A 4 -5.66 8.60 -5.51
N SER A 5 -5.61 8.66 -4.18
CA SER A 5 -6.61 9.35 -3.37
C SER A 5 -5.95 9.99 -2.15
N ARG A 6 -6.03 11.32 -2.08
CA ARG A 6 -5.47 12.11 -0.99
C ARG A 6 -6.54 13.10 -0.53
N GLU A 7 -6.85 13.06 0.77
CA GLU A 7 -7.88 13.92 1.38
C GLU A 7 -9.27 13.83 0.72
N ALA A 8 -9.52 12.74 -0.02
CA ALA A 8 -10.74 12.52 -0.78
C ALA A 8 -11.17 11.05 -0.76
N PHE A 9 -10.86 10.33 0.32
CA PHE A 9 -11.08 8.88 0.41
C PHE A 9 -12.57 8.54 0.29
N ASP A 10 -13.42 9.28 1.00
CA ASP A 10 -14.85 9.00 1.07
C ASP A 10 -15.50 9.26 -0.30
N GLU A 11 -15.14 10.34 -0.98
CA GLU A 11 -15.61 10.63 -2.34
C GLU A 11 -15.09 9.60 -3.35
N THR A 12 -13.83 9.16 -3.19
CA THR A 12 -13.23 8.14 -4.07
C THR A 12 -13.97 6.82 -3.93
N ILE A 13 -14.24 6.37 -2.70
CA ILE A 13 -14.92 5.09 -2.49
C ILE A 13 -16.38 5.16 -2.95
N ASP A 14 -17.07 6.29 -2.72
CA ASP A 14 -18.43 6.50 -3.18
C ASP A 14 -18.55 6.37 -4.71
N ILE A 15 -17.62 6.95 -5.46
CA ILE A 15 -17.58 6.83 -6.93
C ILE A 15 -17.35 5.37 -7.35
N LEU A 16 -16.42 4.67 -6.70
CA LEU A 16 -16.15 3.26 -7.01
C LEU A 16 -17.37 2.38 -6.71
N GLU A 17 -18.06 2.62 -5.60
CA GLU A 17 -19.27 1.90 -5.22
C GLU A 17 -20.43 2.19 -6.19
N GLN A 18 -20.61 3.44 -6.61
CA GLN A 18 -21.56 3.79 -7.66
C GLN A 18 -21.28 3.02 -8.95
N PHE A 19 -20.02 2.97 -9.36
CA PHE A 19 -19.61 2.22 -10.55
C PHE A 19 -19.90 0.72 -10.39
N ILE A 20 -19.57 0.13 -9.22
CA ILE A 20 -19.81 -1.28 -8.92
C ILE A 20 -21.31 -1.60 -8.98
N ARG A 21 -22.17 -0.73 -8.44
CA ARG A 21 -23.63 -0.90 -8.52
C ARG A 21 -24.14 -0.91 -9.95
N LEU A 22 -23.56 -0.09 -10.83
CA LEU A 22 -24.01 0.06 -12.22
C LEU A 22 -23.42 -0.97 -13.19
N LYS A 23 -22.18 -1.42 -12.96
CA LYS A 23 -21.41 -2.24 -13.92
C LYS A 23 -21.00 -3.61 -13.36
N GLY A 24 -21.30 -3.88 -12.10
CA GLY A 24 -20.90 -5.10 -11.40
C GLY A 24 -19.50 -5.00 -10.80
N ARG A 25 -18.96 -6.14 -10.36
CA ARG A 25 -17.75 -6.18 -9.55
C ARG A 25 -16.52 -5.64 -10.29
N LEU A 26 -15.83 -4.70 -9.65
CA LEU A 26 -14.53 -4.20 -10.10
C LEU A 26 -13.42 -5.12 -9.60
N LYS A 27 -12.44 -5.43 -10.45
CA LYS A 27 -11.26 -6.24 -10.10
C LYS A 27 -9.99 -5.48 -10.44
N GLY A 28 -8.88 -5.88 -9.83
CA GLY A 28 -7.57 -5.32 -10.14
C GLY A 28 -7.47 -3.83 -9.81
N VAL A 29 -7.94 -3.43 -8.63
CA VAL A 29 -7.79 -2.07 -8.09
C VAL A 29 -6.78 -2.08 -6.95
N VAL A 30 -5.85 -1.13 -6.97
CA VAL A 30 -4.93 -0.86 -5.87
C VAL A 30 -5.04 0.60 -5.47
N PHE A 31 -5.15 0.86 -4.18
CA PHE A 31 -5.00 2.19 -3.61
C PHE A 31 -3.52 2.45 -3.37
N HIS A 32 -2.94 3.28 -4.24
CA HIS A 32 -1.52 3.59 -4.20
C HIS A 32 -1.21 4.70 -3.20
N CYS A 33 0.03 4.68 -2.69
CA CYS A 33 0.55 5.60 -1.68
C CYS A 33 -0.42 5.75 -0.50
N PHE A 34 -0.92 4.64 0.03
CA PHE A 34 -1.98 4.67 1.01
C PHE A 34 -1.50 5.29 2.33
N SER A 35 -2.22 6.33 2.76
CA SER A 35 -1.98 7.08 4.00
C SER A 35 -3.25 7.25 4.84
N GLY A 36 -4.25 6.41 4.58
CA GLY A 36 -5.52 6.37 5.31
C GLY A 36 -5.42 5.64 6.66
N SER A 37 -6.56 5.59 7.37
CA SER A 37 -6.69 4.84 8.63
C SER A 37 -6.90 3.35 8.42
N ALA A 38 -6.76 2.56 9.49
CA ALA A 38 -7.10 1.13 9.46
C ALA A 38 -8.57 0.87 9.08
N ARG A 39 -9.49 1.75 9.47
CA ARG A 39 -10.90 1.70 9.03
C ARG A 39 -11.01 1.86 7.52
N GLN A 40 -10.32 2.84 6.95
CA GLN A 40 -10.31 3.07 5.50
C GLN A 40 -9.66 1.89 4.76
N ALA A 41 -8.57 1.34 5.29
CA ALA A 41 -7.95 0.15 4.73
C ALA A 41 -8.93 -1.04 4.72
N ARG A 42 -9.70 -1.22 5.79
CA ARG A 42 -10.71 -2.28 5.86
C ARG A 42 -11.77 -2.14 4.76
N ILE A 43 -12.28 -0.92 4.54
CA ILE A 43 -13.24 -0.64 3.46
C ILE A 43 -12.67 -1.03 2.10
N VAL A 44 -11.42 -0.66 1.80
CA VAL A 44 -10.73 -1.04 0.56
C VAL A 44 -10.65 -2.57 0.42
N LEU A 45 -10.32 -3.26 1.52
CA LEU A 45 -10.21 -4.73 1.53
C LEU A 45 -11.56 -5.43 1.37
N ASP A 46 -12.65 -4.90 1.91
CA ASP A 46 -14.00 -5.48 1.79
C ASP A 46 -14.48 -5.48 0.32
N HIS A 47 -13.98 -4.56 -0.51
CA HIS A 47 -14.19 -4.57 -1.96
C HIS A 47 -13.26 -5.52 -2.73
N GLY A 48 -12.34 -6.21 -2.04
CA GLY A 48 -11.34 -7.10 -2.63
C GLY A 48 -10.21 -6.37 -3.36
N PHE A 49 -10.00 -5.09 -3.03
CA PHE A 49 -8.94 -4.28 -3.59
C PHE A 49 -7.62 -4.46 -2.82
N TYR A 50 -6.53 -3.98 -3.41
CA TYR A 50 -5.19 -4.01 -2.84
C TYR A 50 -4.81 -2.65 -2.28
N ILE A 51 -3.81 -2.64 -1.39
CA ILE A 51 -3.27 -1.43 -0.78
C ILE A 51 -1.74 -1.48 -0.92
N SER A 52 -1.14 -0.39 -1.41
CA SER A 52 0.31 -0.27 -1.44
C SER A 52 0.82 0.83 -0.53
N PHE A 53 2.01 0.58 0.05
CA PHE A 53 2.67 1.48 0.99
C PHE A 53 4.02 1.94 0.44
N THR A 54 4.29 3.22 0.63
CA THR A 54 5.58 3.86 0.34
C THR A 54 6.48 3.91 1.57
N GLY A 55 7.65 4.52 1.41
CA GLY A 55 8.54 4.87 2.52
C GLY A 55 7.90 5.72 3.62
N VAL A 56 6.73 6.33 3.39
CA VAL A 56 5.97 7.09 4.41
C VAL A 56 5.71 6.27 5.67
N VAL A 57 5.51 4.95 5.56
CA VAL A 57 5.23 4.09 6.73
C VAL A 57 6.36 4.13 7.77
N THR A 58 7.58 4.44 7.33
CA THR A 58 8.77 4.55 8.18
C THR A 58 8.89 5.91 8.89
N PHE A 59 8.05 6.89 8.57
CA PHE A 59 8.17 8.26 9.10
C PHE A 59 7.66 8.31 10.54
N ARG A 60 8.31 9.10 11.40
CA ARG A 60 7.95 9.19 12.83
C ARG A 60 6.46 9.50 13.07
N ASN A 61 5.87 10.39 12.27
CA ASN A 61 4.47 10.82 12.37
C ASN A 61 3.45 9.94 11.61
N ALA A 62 3.87 8.82 11.01
CA ALA A 62 3.00 7.98 10.18
C ALA A 62 2.22 6.91 10.97
N GLU A 63 1.81 7.19 12.21
CA GLU A 63 1.16 6.19 13.07
C GLU A 63 -0.12 5.64 12.45
N LYS A 64 -0.95 6.52 11.88
CA LYS A 64 -2.18 6.14 11.18
C LYS A 64 -1.89 5.16 10.03
N THR A 65 -0.86 5.42 9.24
CA THR A 65 -0.43 4.56 8.14
C THR A 65 0.10 3.22 8.64
N ARG A 66 0.83 3.20 9.77
CA ARG A 66 1.31 1.95 10.38
C ARG A 66 0.18 1.08 10.87
N GLN A 67 -0.82 1.66 11.52
CA GLN A 67 -2.00 0.91 11.96
C GLN A 67 -2.77 0.31 10.78
N ALA A 68 -2.90 1.07 9.69
CA ALA A 68 -3.43 0.53 8.44
C ALA A 68 -2.56 -0.63 7.92
N ALA A 69 -1.25 -0.43 7.79
CA ALA A 69 -0.33 -1.46 7.31
C ALA A 69 -0.37 -2.74 8.16
N LYS A 70 -0.54 -2.64 9.49
CA LYS A 70 -0.75 -3.80 10.37
C LYS A 70 -2.02 -4.58 10.01
N ALA A 71 -3.14 -3.86 9.78
CA ALA A 71 -4.44 -4.46 9.49
C ALA A 71 -4.55 -5.09 8.09
N VAL A 72 -3.73 -4.67 7.12
CA VAL A 72 -3.76 -5.21 5.75
C VAL A 72 -3.07 -6.58 5.70
N PRO A 73 -3.71 -7.66 5.22
CA PRO A 73 -3.07 -8.96 5.07
C PRO A 73 -2.04 -8.93 3.92
N THR A 74 -0.99 -9.75 4.01
CA THR A 74 0.14 -9.69 3.05
C THR A 74 -0.24 -10.07 1.62
N ASP A 75 -1.28 -10.87 1.43
CA ASP A 75 -1.82 -11.23 0.12
C ASP A 75 -2.60 -10.08 -0.56
N ARG A 76 -2.83 -8.98 0.15
CA ARG A 76 -3.43 -7.72 -0.35
C ARG A 76 -2.53 -6.50 -0.20
N LEU A 77 -1.32 -6.69 0.33
CA LEU A 77 -0.34 -5.63 0.55
C LEU A 77 0.71 -5.62 -0.56
N MET A 78 1.01 -4.43 -1.09
CA MET A 78 2.14 -4.21 -2.00
C MET A 78 3.11 -3.16 -1.47
N LEU A 79 4.33 -3.18 -2.01
CA LEU A 79 5.34 -2.17 -1.76
C LEU A 79 5.51 -1.29 -2.99
N GLU A 80 5.71 0.00 -2.76
CA GLU A 80 6.12 0.93 -3.80
C GLU A 80 7.11 1.96 -3.23
N THR A 81 7.78 2.72 -4.09
CA THR A 81 8.64 3.82 -3.66
C THR A 81 7.99 5.18 -3.86
N ASP A 82 7.14 5.32 -4.87
CA ASP A 82 6.66 6.61 -5.39
C ASP A 82 7.84 7.57 -5.70
N CYS A 83 8.96 6.99 -6.16
CA CYS A 83 10.13 7.78 -6.54
C CYS A 83 9.78 8.76 -7.67
N PRO A 84 10.29 10.00 -7.64
CA PRO A 84 11.47 10.47 -6.88
C PRO A 84 11.19 10.97 -5.46
N TYR A 85 9.99 10.79 -4.92
CA TYR A 85 9.57 11.35 -3.63
C TYR A 85 9.65 10.34 -2.48
N MET A 86 9.44 10.83 -1.26
CA MET A 86 9.14 9.99 -0.08
C MET A 86 10.21 8.97 0.33
N SER A 87 11.50 9.35 0.25
CA SER A 87 12.61 8.51 0.72
C SER A 87 12.32 7.94 2.12
N PRO A 88 12.42 6.61 2.32
CA PRO A 88 12.16 5.97 3.61
C PRO A 88 13.23 6.34 4.64
N ALA A 89 12.95 6.17 5.93
CA ALA A 89 14.00 6.09 6.94
C ALA A 89 14.77 4.76 6.76
N PRO A 90 16.12 4.77 6.85
CA PRO A 90 16.98 5.85 7.35
C PRO A 90 17.37 6.92 6.31
N MET A 91 17.04 6.74 5.03
CA MET A 91 17.40 7.62 3.91
C MET A 91 16.59 8.93 3.81
N ARG A 92 16.03 9.43 4.92
CA ARG A 92 15.20 10.66 4.94
C ARG A 92 15.92 11.91 4.43
N LYS A 93 17.26 11.94 4.51
CA LYS A 93 18.09 13.07 4.02
C LYS A 93 18.31 13.03 2.50
N GLN A 94 18.13 11.87 1.88
CA GLN A 94 18.24 11.74 0.43
C GLN A 94 16.99 12.35 -0.22
N LYS A 95 17.17 13.44 -0.97
CA LYS A 95 16.05 14.19 -1.57
C LYS A 95 15.38 13.42 -2.71
N ILE A 96 16.15 12.69 -3.51
CA ILE A 96 15.66 11.92 -4.66
C ILE A 96 15.58 10.45 -4.23
N ASN A 97 14.36 9.97 -4.02
CA ASN A 97 14.10 8.56 -3.79
C ASN A 97 14.32 7.75 -5.07
N GLU A 98 14.61 6.46 -4.93
CA GLU A 98 14.85 5.54 -6.04
C GLU A 98 14.32 4.15 -5.71
N PRO A 99 14.02 3.31 -6.72
CA PRO A 99 13.49 1.95 -6.50
C PRO A 99 14.31 1.10 -5.53
N ALA A 100 15.64 1.25 -5.53
CA ALA A 100 16.54 0.49 -4.66
C ALA A 100 16.28 0.72 -3.15
N LEU A 101 15.75 1.89 -2.77
CA LEU A 101 15.43 2.19 -1.37
C LEU A 101 14.19 1.47 -0.86
N MET A 102 13.44 0.77 -1.72
CA MET A 102 12.31 -0.08 -1.32
C MET A 102 12.70 -1.10 -0.24
N VAL A 103 13.97 -1.54 -0.20
CA VAL A 103 14.48 -2.46 0.83
C VAL A 103 14.22 -1.95 2.25
N HIS A 104 14.30 -0.63 2.49
CA HIS A 104 14.03 -0.07 3.82
C HIS A 104 12.56 -0.10 4.18
N THR A 105 11.68 0.18 3.21
CA THR A 105 10.23 0.04 3.38
C THR A 105 9.86 -1.43 3.65
N ALA A 106 10.46 -2.35 2.91
CA ALA A 106 10.24 -3.79 3.06
C ALA A 106 10.65 -4.29 4.44
N SER A 107 11.87 -3.98 4.89
CA SER A 107 12.37 -4.37 6.21
C SER A 107 11.50 -3.81 7.33
N TYR A 108 11.10 -2.54 7.23
CA TYR A 108 10.23 -1.92 8.24
C TYR A 108 8.86 -2.62 8.33
N LEU A 109 8.25 -2.93 7.19
CA LEU A 109 6.95 -3.60 7.16
C LEU A 109 7.02 -5.06 7.61
N ALA A 110 8.11 -5.77 7.31
CA ALA A 110 8.33 -7.12 7.81
C ALA A 110 8.39 -7.14 9.34
N GLU A 111 9.14 -6.22 9.95
CA GLU A 111 9.19 -6.04 11.41
C GLU A 111 7.81 -5.68 11.98
N LEU A 112 7.13 -4.72 11.35
CA LEU A 112 5.79 -4.26 11.77
C LEU A 112 4.75 -5.40 11.75
N LYS A 113 4.94 -6.38 10.86
CA LYS A 113 4.09 -7.56 10.71
C LYS A 113 4.56 -8.79 11.47
N GLU A 114 5.67 -8.69 12.20
CA GLU A 114 6.27 -9.81 12.94
C GLU A 114 6.56 -11.01 12.02
N MET A 115 7.05 -10.73 10.81
CA MET A 115 7.39 -11.73 9.80
C MET A 115 8.88 -11.75 9.50
N ASP A 116 9.40 -12.93 9.15
CA ASP A 116 10.72 -13.04 8.54
C ASP A 116 10.80 -12.17 7.27
N PRO A 117 11.88 -11.39 7.06
CA PRO A 117 11.99 -10.51 5.90
C PRO A 117 11.88 -11.23 4.55
N ALA A 118 12.38 -12.46 4.43
CA ALA A 118 12.30 -13.21 3.18
C ALA A 118 10.88 -13.75 2.94
N ASP A 119 10.18 -14.20 3.98
CA ASP A 119 8.76 -14.59 3.89
C ASP A 119 7.84 -13.41 3.54
N PHE A 120 8.07 -12.27 4.18
CA PHE A 120 7.34 -11.04 3.87
C PHE A 120 7.57 -10.64 2.41
N ALA A 121 8.83 -10.58 1.97
CA ALA A 121 9.19 -10.24 0.60
C ALA A 121 8.56 -11.20 -0.42
N ARG A 122 8.57 -12.51 -0.15
CA ARG A 122 7.88 -13.51 -1.00
C ARG A 122 6.39 -13.23 -1.10
N SER A 123 5.73 -12.98 0.03
CA SER A 123 4.28 -12.77 0.11
C SER A 123 3.83 -11.54 -0.67
N VAL A 124 4.46 -10.38 -0.43
CA VAL A 124 4.10 -9.13 -1.10
C VAL A 124 4.50 -9.14 -2.58
N THR A 125 5.58 -9.85 -2.93
CA THR A 125 5.95 -10.09 -4.34
C THR A 125 4.88 -10.92 -5.05
N ALA A 126 4.39 -11.99 -4.42
CA ALA A 126 3.32 -12.81 -4.98
C ALA A 126 2.03 -12.01 -5.18
N ALA A 127 1.67 -11.13 -4.23
CA ALA A 127 0.53 -10.22 -4.36
C ALA A 127 0.70 -9.28 -5.57
N SER A 128 1.86 -8.63 -5.72
CA SER A 128 2.17 -7.78 -6.87
C SER A 128 2.14 -8.54 -8.19
N LYS A 129 2.75 -9.72 -8.26
CA LYS A 129 2.73 -10.56 -9.47
C LYS A 129 1.31 -10.94 -9.87
N SER A 130 0.50 -11.39 -8.90
CA SER A 130 -0.90 -11.75 -9.15
C SER A 130 -1.73 -10.57 -9.62
N PHE A 131 -1.48 -9.36 -9.10
CA PHE A 131 -2.24 -8.16 -9.47
C PHE A 131 -1.88 -7.62 -10.85
N PHE A 132 -0.58 -7.49 -11.14
CA PHE A 132 -0.07 -6.91 -12.38
C PHE A 132 0.09 -7.92 -13.51
N GLY A 133 -0.05 -9.22 -13.24
CA GLY A 133 0.21 -10.28 -14.23
C GLY A 133 1.69 -10.39 -14.60
N LEU A 134 2.58 -10.19 -13.62
CA LEU A 134 4.03 -10.24 -13.82
C LEU A 134 4.55 -11.69 -13.74
N PRO A 135 5.62 -12.04 -14.48
CA PRO A 135 6.27 -13.35 -14.40
C PRO A 135 6.84 -13.61 -13.00
#